data_AF-A0A3M8EZD2-F1
#
_entry.id   AF-A0A3M8EZD2-F1
#
_cell.length_a   1.000
_cell.length_b   1.000
_cell.length_c   1.000
_cell.angle_alpha   90.00
_cell.angle_beta   90.00
_cell.angle_gamma   90.00
#
_symmetry.space_group_name_H-M   'P 1'
#
loop_
_entity.id
_entity.type
_entity.pdbx_description
1 polymer ?
#
loop_
_entity_poly.entity_id
_entity_poly.type
_entity_poly.pdbx_seq_one_letter_code
_entity_poly.pdbx_strand_id
1 'polypeptide(L)'
;MKETFTAPEPRSGATPHRPGRRPARAPAATAATALPPAPAALAAKVRMLGPTMTRSMQRVAEAVAGDPAGCAALTVTGLAERTGTSEATVVRTARTLGYPGYRDLRLALAGLAAQQESGAAPAVTADIAVDDPLPDVIAKLAREEQQCLADTAAGLDATQLDAAVTALAGARRIDVYGIGASNLVAQDLAQKLLRIGLSAHAHADPHLAMTGAVQLRAGDAAVAISHSGRTVDVLEPLRTAFDRGATTVAVTGRPDGEITQYADHVLTTSPARESELRPAAMSSRTSQLLVVDCLFIGVAQRTHDTAAPALAASYEALAHRHNPRG
;
A
#
# COMPACT_ATOMS: atom_id res chain seq x y z
N MET A 1 -21.38 -36.30 56.56
CA MET A 1 -22.03 -37.39 55.80
C MET A 1 -20.99 -37.93 54.84
N LYS A 2 -20.52 -39.17 55.05
CA LYS A 2 -19.50 -39.87 54.28
C LYS A 2 -20.20 -40.81 53.30
N GLU A 3 -19.84 -40.78 52.02
CA GLU A 3 -19.89 -41.89 51.02
C GLU A 3 -18.87 -41.45 49.94
N THR A 4 -17.72 -42.05 49.62
CA THR A 4 -17.18 -43.43 49.54
C THR A 4 -17.69 -44.26 48.36
N PHE A 5 -16.91 -44.21 47.26
CA PHE A 5 -16.48 -45.31 46.36
C PHE A 5 -17.59 -46.16 45.68
N THR A 6 -17.57 -46.42 44.37
CA THR A 6 -16.65 -47.37 43.73
C THR A 6 -16.89 -47.39 42.19
N ALA A 7 -15.82 -47.40 41.38
CA ALA A 7 -15.77 -47.96 40.03
C ALA A 7 -15.09 -49.34 40.09
N PRO A 8 -15.31 -50.28 39.15
CA PRO A 8 -14.27 -50.51 38.10
C PRO A 8 -14.87 -51.11 36.77
N GLU A 9 -14.40 -50.78 35.56
CA GLU A 9 -13.30 -51.35 34.72
C GLU A 9 -13.81 -51.88 33.34
N PRO A 10 -12.96 -52.24 32.35
CA PRO A 10 -12.76 -51.44 31.15
C PRO A 10 -13.25 -52.12 29.85
N ARG A 11 -13.34 -51.36 28.74
CA ARG A 11 -13.45 -51.94 27.39
C ARG A 11 -12.36 -51.41 26.46
N SER A 12 -11.47 -52.34 26.13
CA SER A 12 -10.52 -52.33 25.03
C SER A 12 -11.22 -52.10 23.68
N GLY A 13 -10.69 -51.18 22.89
CA GLY A 13 -11.07 -50.95 21.50
C GLY A 13 -9.89 -50.36 20.75
N ALA A 14 -9.05 -51.24 20.19
CA ALA A 14 -7.91 -50.89 19.36
C ALA A 14 -8.38 -50.34 18.00
N THR A 15 -7.80 -49.21 17.58
CA THR A 15 -7.99 -48.62 16.24
C THR A 15 -6.64 -48.63 15.51
N PRO A 16 -6.56 -49.04 14.23
CA PRO A 16 -5.30 -49.39 13.60
C PRO A 16 -4.48 -48.17 13.15
N HIS A 17 -3.16 -48.29 13.32
CA HIS A 17 -2.11 -47.43 12.78
C HIS A 17 -2.27 -47.23 11.26
N ARG A 18 -2.38 -45.97 10.82
CA ARG A 18 -2.15 -45.58 9.41
C ARG A 18 -0.67 -45.22 9.21
N PRO A 19 -0.02 -45.64 8.11
CA PRO A 19 1.39 -45.35 7.86
C PRO A 19 1.59 -43.91 7.36
N GLY A 20 2.74 -43.33 7.72
CA GLY A 20 3.09 -41.93 7.49
C GLY A 20 3.13 -41.51 6.02
N ARG A 21 2.52 -40.36 5.74
CA ARG A 21 2.72 -39.62 4.48
C ARG A 21 4.04 -38.84 4.58
N ARG A 22 4.97 -39.15 3.68
CA ARG A 22 6.16 -38.32 3.39
C ARG A 22 5.73 -36.88 3.04
N PRO A 23 6.44 -35.83 3.48
CA PRO A 23 6.18 -34.48 3.03
C PRO A 23 6.53 -34.35 1.54
N ALA A 24 5.60 -33.80 0.78
CA ALA A 24 5.79 -33.49 -0.63
C ALA A 24 6.86 -32.41 -0.79
N ARG A 25 7.82 -32.68 -1.66
CA ARG A 25 8.92 -31.79 -2.06
C ARG A 25 8.34 -30.50 -2.66
N ALA A 26 8.66 -29.35 -2.06
CA ALA A 26 8.27 -28.04 -2.58
C ALA A 26 8.81 -27.83 -4.02
N PRO A 27 8.02 -27.24 -4.94
CA PRO A 27 8.53 -26.91 -6.26
C PRO A 27 9.56 -25.79 -6.14
N ALA A 28 10.65 -25.92 -6.89
CA ALA A 28 11.72 -24.95 -6.98
C ALA A 28 11.18 -23.59 -7.44
N ALA A 29 11.57 -22.53 -6.73
CA ALA A 29 11.28 -21.15 -7.11
C ALA A 29 11.79 -20.87 -8.53
N THR A 30 10.88 -20.71 -9.47
CA THR A 30 11.15 -20.17 -10.79
C THR A 30 11.62 -18.72 -10.63
N ALA A 31 12.84 -18.44 -11.11
CA ALA A 31 13.41 -17.11 -11.16
C ALA A 31 12.41 -16.13 -11.80
N ALA A 32 12.08 -15.07 -11.06
CA ALA A 32 11.27 -13.97 -11.56
C ALA A 32 11.98 -13.34 -12.76
N THR A 33 11.41 -13.51 -13.94
CA THR A 33 11.87 -12.86 -15.16
C THR A 33 11.67 -11.36 -14.99
N ALA A 34 12.77 -10.63 -14.79
CA ALA A 34 12.75 -9.18 -14.66
C ALA A 34 12.09 -8.55 -15.90
N LEU A 35 11.09 -7.69 -15.69
CA LEU A 35 10.47 -6.91 -16.76
C LEU A 35 11.53 -6.06 -17.47
N PRO A 36 11.49 -5.92 -18.80
CA PRO A 36 12.45 -5.10 -19.52
C PRO A 36 12.33 -3.61 -19.12
N PRO A 37 13.46 -2.89 -19.01
CA PRO A 37 13.46 -1.47 -18.62
C PRO A 37 12.80 -0.59 -19.69
N ALA A 38 12.09 0.46 -19.26
CA ALA A 38 11.39 1.42 -20.12
C ALA A 38 12.31 2.14 -21.16
N PRO A 39 11.79 2.76 -22.24
CA PRO A 39 12.62 3.26 -23.34
C PRO A 39 13.55 4.41 -22.92
N ALA A 40 13.06 5.29 -22.02
CA ALA A 40 13.85 6.34 -21.40
C ALA A 40 14.99 5.78 -20.53
N ALA A 41 14.77 4.64 -19.86
CA ALA A 41 15.77 3.95 -19.07
C ALA A 41 16.86 3.31 -19.94
N LEU A 42 16.53 2.84 -21.15
CA LEU A 42 17.52 2.36 -22.11
C LEU A 42 18.43 3.50 -22.60
N ALA A 43 17.85 4.62 -23.05
CA ALA A 43 18.63 5.78 -23.50
C ALA A 43 19.50 6.39 -22.38
N ALA A 44 18.98 6.46 -21.15
CA ALA A 44 19.75 6.90 -19.99
C ALA A 44 20.89 5.93 -19.65
N LYS A 45 20.64 4.61 -19.72
CA LYS A 45 21.65 3.57 -19.50
C LYS A 45 22.75 3.59 -20.57
N VAL A 46 22.40 3.89 -21.82
CA VAL A 46 23.37 4.11 -22.91
C VAL A 46 24.23 5.35 -22.63
N ARG A 47 23.66 6.47 -22.18
CA ARG A 47 24.44 7.67 -21.80
C ARG A 47 25.38 7.40 -20.61
N MET A 48 24.90 6.69 -19.60
CA MET A 48 25.65 6.39 -18.38
C MET A 48 26.81 5.41 -18.63
N LEU A 49 26.57 4.34 -19.39
CA LEU A 49 27.57 3.30 -19.66
C LEU A 49 28.43 3.61 -20.88
N GLY A 50 28.02 4.56 -21.73
CA GLY A 50 28.74 4.98 -22.94
C GLY A 50 30.25 5.21 -22.74
N PRO A 51 30.70 5.92 -21.69
CA PRO A 51 32.13 6.13 -21.41
C PRO A 51 32.92 4.84 -21.14
N THR A 52 32.25 3.76 -20.71
CA THR A 52 32.88 2.46 -20.41
C THR A 52 32.90 1.52 -21.63
N MET A 53 32.25 1.91 -22.72
CA MET A 53 32.09 1.10 -23.92
C MET A 53 33.18 1.41 -24.96
N THR A 54 33.60 0.40 -25.70
CA THR A 54 34.41 0.63 -26.92
C THR A 54 33.60 1.41 -27.95
N ARG A 55 34.27 2.10 -28.90
CA ARG A 55 33.58 2.85 -29.97
C ARG A 55 32.59 1.98 -30.77
N SER A 56 32.92 0.71 -31.00
CA SER A 56 32.01 -0.23 -31.66
C SER A 56 30.80 -0.57 -30.80
N MET A 57 30.96 -0.71 -29.48
CA MET A 57 29.84 -0.94 -28.58
C MET A 57 28.94 0.29 -28.43
N GLN A 58 29.52 1.49 -28.41
CA GLN A 58 28.79 2.77 -28.41
C GLN A 58 27.88 2.88 -29.64
N ARG A 59 28.39 2.59 -30.84
CA ARG A 59 27.59 2.59 -32.07
C ARG A 59 26.38 1.66 -31.99
N VAL A 60 26.55 0.47 -31.41
CA VAL A 60 25.43 -0.46 -31.20
C VAL A 60 24.44 0.10 -30.18
N ALA A 61 24.93 0.62 -29.07
CA ALA A 61 24.13 1.18 -27.98
C ALA A 61 23.31 2.41 -28.42
N GLU A 62 23.91 3.30 -29.21
CA GLU A 62 23.26 4.47 -29.81
C GLU A 62 22.18 4.06 -30.82
N ALA A 63 22.47 3.07 -31.68
CA ALA A 63 21.49 2.59 -32.65
C ALA A 63 20.25 2.00 -31.98
N VAL A 64 20.41 1.18 -30.93
CA VAL A 64 19.26 0.59 -30.21
C VAL A 64 18.49 1.62 -29.37
N ALA A 65 19.14 2.70 -28.91
CA ALA A 65 18.46 3.79 -28.21
C ALA A 65 17.72 4.75 -29.15
N GLY A 66 18.28 5.00 -30.34
CA GLY A 66 17.70 5.92 -31.32
C GLY A 66 16.56 5.32 -32.14
N ASP A 67 16.57 3.99 -32.34
CA ASP A 67 15.50 3.28 -33.07
C ASP A 67 15.26 1.88 -32.47
N PRO A 68 14.58 1.79 -31.30
CA PRO A 68 14.27 0.51 -30.67
C PRO A 68 13.44 -0.41 -31.56
N ALA A 69 12.44 0.13 -32.27
CA ALA A 69 11.51 -0.63 -33.11
C ALA A 69 12.22 -1.27 -34.31
N GLY A 70 12.97 -0.46 -35.08
CA GLY A 70 13.74 -0.99 -36.21
C GLY A 70 14.86 -1.94 -35.79
N CYS A 71 15.44 -1.76 -34.59
CA CYS A 71 16.42 -2.70 -34.06
C CYS A 71 15.81 -4.03 -33.57
N ALA A 72 14.58 -4.01 -33.05
CA ALA A 72 13.86 -5.20 -32.62
C ALA A 72 13.53 -6.16 -33.77
N ALA A 73 13.34 -5.62 -34.98
CA ALA A 73 13.04 -6.39 -36.19
C ALA A 73 14.26 -7.12 -36.79
N LEU A 74 15.47 -6.78 -36.35
CA LEU A 74 16.71 -7.33 -36.91
C LEU A 74 17.09 -8.68 -36.27
N THR A 75 17.92 -9.43 -36.97
CA THR A 75 18.72 -10.52 -36.39
C THR A 75 20.01 -9.95 -35.80
N VAL A 76 20.76 -10.75 -35.04
CA VAL A 76 22.06 -10.32 -34.50
C VAL A 76 23.01 -9.90 -35.62
N THR A 77 22.98 -10.63 -36.74
CA THR A 77 23.71 -10.35 -37.98
C THR A 77 23.25 -9.03 -38.59
N GLY A 78 21.93 -8.82 -38.74
CA GLY A 78 21.39 -7.58 -39.30
C GLY A 78 21.70 -6.35 -38.46
N LEU A 79 21.70 -6.46 -37.12
CA LEU A 79 22.12 -5.36 -36.25
C LEU A 79 23.62 -5.10 -36.33
N ALA A 80 24.44 -6.15 -36.46
CA ALA A 80 25.88 -6.03 -36.67
C ALA A 80 26.19 -5.29 -37.99
N GLU A 81 25.53 -5.67 -39.09
CA GLU A 81 25.65 -4.99 -40.38
C GLU A 81 25.21 -3.53 -40.32
N ARG A 82 24.02 -3.26 -39.76
CA ARG A 82 23.47 -1.91 -39.61
C ARG A 82 24.41 -0.99 -38.81
N THR A 83 25.06 -1.54 -37.79
CA THR A 83 25.97 -0.79 -36.92
C THR A 83 27.41 -0.81 -37.40
N GLY A 84 27.74 -1.51 -38.50
CA GLY A 84 29.10 -1.72 -38.98
C GLY A 84 30.01 -2.37 -37.94
N THR A 85 29.49 -3.35 -37.21
CA THR A 85 30.20 -4.09 -36.14
C THR A 85 30.12 -5.60 -36.35
N SER A 86 30.71 -6.38 -35.44
CA SER A 86 30.61 -7.85 -35.44
C SER A 86 29.46 -8.34 -34.54
N GLU A 87 28.92 -9.53 -34.82
CA GLU A 87 27.90 -10.16 -33.95
C GLU A 87 28.39 -10.30 -32.49
N ALA A 88 29.67 -10.61 -32.30
CA ALA A 88 30.28 -10.67 -30.97
C ALA A 88 30.25 -9.31 -30.25
N THR A 89 30.38 -8.20 -30.98
CA THR A 89 30.20 -6.86 -30.43
C THR A 89 28.76 -6.63 -30.00
N VAL A 90 27.77 -7.01 -30.81
CA VAL A 90 26.34 -6.88 -30.48
C VAL A 90 25.99 -7.65 -29.21
N VAL A 91 26.46 -8.90 -29.08
CA VAL A 91 26.21 -9.73 -27.88
C VAL A 91 26.90 -9.14 -26.64
N ARG A 92 28.15 -8.65 -26.79
CA ARG A 92 28.83 -7.96 -25.69
C ARG A 92 28.09 -6.69 -25.26
N THR A 93 27.63 -5.87 -26.19
CA THR A 93 26.84 -4.67 -25.87
C THR A 93 25.56 -5.02 -25.13
N ALA A 94 24.84 -6.07 -25.56
CA ALA A 94 23.64 -6.54 -24.84
C ALA A 94 23.95 -6.90 -23.37
N ARG A 95 25.06 -7.60 -23.13
CA ARG A 95 25.53 -7.92 -21.77
C ARG A 95 25.94 -6.70 -20.97
N THR A 96 26.65 -5.77 -21.58
CA THR A 96 27.02 -4.50 -20.94
C THR A 96 25.78 -3.67 -20.58
N LEU A 97 24.73 -3.72 -21.40
CA LEU A 97 23.43 -3.12 -21.10
C LEU A 97 22.60 -3.91 -20.08
N GLY A 98 23.14 -4.99 -19.51
CA GLY A 98 22.52 -5.76 -18.44
C GLY A 98 21.58 -6.89 -18.89
N TYR A 99 21.65 -7.30 -20.15
CA TYR A 99 20.86 -8.42 -20.69
C TYR A 99 21.70 -9.69 -20.79
N PRO A 100 21.14 -10.89 -20.57
CA PRO A 100 21.88 -12.16 -20.72
C PRO A 100 22.49 -12.37 -22.12
N GLY A 101 21.83 -11.85 -23.16
CA GLY A 101 22.35 -11.81 -24.53
C GLY A 101 21.47 -11.01 -25.49
N TYR A 102 21.76 -11.13 -26.79
CA TYR A 102 21.05 -10.38 -27.84
C TYR A 102 19.55 -10.72 -27.93
N ARG A 103 19.18 -11.99 -27.72
CA ARG A 103 17.77 -12.41 -27.75
C ARG A 103 16.94 -11.65 -26.72
N ASP A 104 17.46 -11.50 -25.51
CA ASP A 104 16.78 -10.80 -24.41
C ASP A 104 16.72 -9.30 -24.65
N LEU A 105 17.81 -8.71 -25.16
CA LEU A 105 17.82 -7.31 -25.61
C LEU A 105 16.75 -7.10 -26.69
N ARG A 106 16.65 -7.98 -27.69
CA ARG A 106 15.67 -7.87 -28.78
C ARG A 106 14.23 -7.96 -28.28
N LEU A 107 13.96 -8.86 -27.34
CA LEU A 107 12.64 -8.96 -26.68
C LEU A 107 12.31 -7.69 -25.90
N ALA A 108 13.28 -7.12 -25.19
CA ALA A 108 13.11 -5.84 -24.50
C ALA A 108 12.74 -4.73 -25.49
N LEU A 109 13.51 -4.57 -26.57
CA LEU A 109 13.26 -3.57 -27.62
C LEU A 109 11.88 -3.72 -28.28
N ALA A 110 11.43 -4.96 -28.53
CA ALA A 110 10.09 -5.22 -29.06
C ALA A 110 8.97 -4.77 -28.11
N GLY A 111 9.16 -4.96 -26.80
CA GLY A 111 8.23 -4.43 -25.78
C GLY A 111 8.16 -2.90 -25.78
N LEU A 112 9.30 -2.22 -26.02
CA LEU A 112 9.35 -0.75 -26.13
C LEU A 112 8.62 -0.24 -27.38
N ALA A 113 8.81 -0.91 -28.51
CA ALA A 113 8.14 -0.58 -29.77
C ALA A 113 6.62 -0.74 -29.66
N ALA A 114 6.15 -1.83 -29.03
CA ALA A 114 4.73 -2.06 -28.80
C ALA A 114 4.10 -0.96 -27.92
N GLN A 115 4.82 -0.44 -26.91
CA GLN A 115 4.33 0.68 -26.11
C GLN A 115 4.28 2.00 -26.88
N GLN A 116 5.20 2.25 -27.80
CA GLN A 116 5.22 3.44 -28.65
C GLN A 116 4.07 3.44 -29.68
N GLU A 117 3.76 2.28 -30.27
CA GLU A 117 2.69 2.13 -31.27
C GLU A 117 1.27 2.14 -30.67
N SER A 118 1.13 1.72 -29.40
CA SER A 118 -0.20 1.58 -28.78
C SER A 118 -0.87 2.91 -28.41
N GLY A 119 -0.17 4.05 -28.45
CA GLY A 119 -0.68 5.33 -27.91
C GLY A 119 -1.04 5.27 -26.42
N ALA A 120 -0.76 4.14 -25.76
CA ALA A 120 -0.88 3.97 -24.33
C ALA A 120 0.21 4.82 -23.70
N ALA A 121 -0.17 5.70 -22.77
CA ALA A 121 0.76 6.44 -21.94
C ALA A 121 1.88 5.50 -21.49
N PRO A 122 3.15 5.94 -21.52
CA PRO A 122 4.28 5.07 -21.21
C PRO A 122 3.96 4.33 -19.91
N ALA A 123 4.36 3.06 -19.79
CA ALA A 123 4.34 2.40 -18.50
C ALA A 123 5.24 3.20 -17.56
N VAL A 124 4.63 4.20 -16.93
CA VAL A 124 5.21 4.95 -15.86
C VAL A 124 5.29 3.87 -14.79
N THR A 125 6.47 3.32 -14.59
CA THR A 125 6.76 2.34 -13.52
C THR A 125 8.09 2.66 -12.87
N ALA A 126 8.76 3.72 -13.34
CA ALA A 126 9.91 4.31 -12.70
C ALA A 126 9.43 5.32 -11.65
N ASP A 127 10.12 5.35 -10.52
CA ASP A 127 9.96 6.41 -9.52
C ASP A 127 10.20 7.80 -10.14
N ILE A 128 9.74 8.83 -9.43
CA ILE A 128 9.99 10.24 -9.78
C ILE A 128 11.50 10.50 -9.71
N ALA A 129 12.09 10.89 -10.84
CA ALA A 129 13.50 11.25 -10.94
C ALA A 129 13.71 12.74 -10.63
N VAL A 130 14.90 13.10 -10.17
CA VAL A 130 15.27 14.49 -9.82
C VAL A 130 15.15 15.44 -11.00
N ASP A 131 15.37 14.94 -12.21
CA ASP A 131 15.34 15.68 -13.47
C ASP A 131 14.05 15.47 -14.29
N ASP A 132 13.04 14.81 -13.72
CA ASP A 132 11.75 14.67 -14.41
C ASP A 132 11.12 16.06 -14.66
N PRO A 133 10.61 16.33 -15.88
CA PRO A 133 9.82 17.52 -16.12
C PRO A 133 8.49 17.42 -15.34
N LEU A 134 7.98 18.56 -14.86
CA LEU A 134 6.78 18.60 -14.00
C LEU A 134 5.56 17.82 -14.54
N PRO A 135 5.24 17.83 -15.86
CA PRO A 135 4.16 16.99 -16.39
C PRO A 135 4.35 15.49 -16.14
N ASP A 136 5.59 15.01 -16.22
CA ASP A 136 5.90 13.61 -15.92
C ASP A 136 5.70 13.35 -14.44
N VAL A 137 6.22 14.22 -13.55
CA VAL A 137 6.01 14.12 -12.09
C VAL A 137 4.52 13.97 -11.75
N ILE A 138 3.66 14.82 -12.35
CA ILE A 138 2.20 14.77 -12.16
C ILE A 138 1.65 13.41 -12.61
N ALA A 139 2.02 12.95 -13.80
CA ALA A 139 1.55 11.67 -14.34
C ALA A 139 2.03 10.47 -13.51
N LYS A 140 3.30 10.48 -13.07
CA LYS A 140 3.87 9.41 -12.23
C LYS A 140 3.18 9.33 -10.89
N LEU A 141 3.03 10.48 -10.21
CA LEU A 141 2.39 10.55 -8.91
C LEU A 141 0.92 10.13 -8.99
N ALA A 142 0.16 10.66 -9.97
CA ALA A 142 -1.26 10.33 -10.12
C ALA A 142 -1.51 8.83 -10.30
N ARG A 143 -0.74 8.17 -11.17
CA ARG A 143 -0.86 6.73 -11.39
C ARG A 143 -0.46 5.92 -10.15
N GLU A 144 0.55 6.37 -9.41
CA GLU A 144 0.99 5.66 -8.20
C GLU A 144 -0.02 5.79 -7.06
N GLU A 145 -0.61 6.97 -6.88
CA GLU A 145 -1.71 7.16 -5.94
C GLU A 145 -2.93 6.32 -6.34
N GLN A 146 -3.26 6.23 -7.64
CA GLN A 146 -4.31 5.35 -8.14
C GLN A 146 -4.02 3.87 -7.82
N GLN A 147 -2.79 3.41 -8.04
CA GLN A 147 -2.41 2.04 -7.72
C GLN A 147 -2.46 1.78 -6.20
N CYS A 148 -2.00 2.74 -5.40
CA CYS A 148 -2.00 2.65 -3.94
C CYS A 148 -3.43 2.55 -3.36
N LEU A 149 -4.37 3.32 -3.93
CA LEU A 149 -5.80 3.22 -3.63
C LEU A 149 -6.38 1.87 -4.07
N ALA A 150 -6.05 1.40 -5.28
CA ALA A 150 -6.52 0.12 -5.79
C ALA A 150 -6.01 -1.07 -4.96
N ASP A 151 -4.73 -1.07 -4.59
CA ASP A 151 -4.10 -2.09 -3.75
C ASP A 151 -4.73 -2.10 -2.35
N THR A 152 -4.98 -0.92 -1.78
CA THR A 152 -5.67 -0.79 -0.48
C THR A 152 -7.09 -1.31 -0.54
N ALA A 153 -7.87 -0.92 -1.56
CA ALA A 153 -9.24 -1.40 -1.74
C ALA A 153 -9.30 -2.93 -1.92
N ALA A 154 -8.37 -3.50 -2.69
CA ALA A 154 -8.31 -4.94 -2.93
C ALA A 154 -7.90 -5.74 -1.67
N GLY A 155 -7.10 -5.14 -0.77
CA GLY A 155 -6.64 -5.77 0.47
C GLY A 155 -7.54 -5.52 1.68
N LEU A 156 -8.53 -4.64 1.59
CA LEU A 156 -9.38 -4.27 2.71
C LEU A 156 -10.41 -5.38 3.00
N ASP A 157 -10.34 -5.98 4.18
CA ASP A 157 -11.30 -6.99 4.62
C ASP A 157 -12.64 -6.34 4.96
N ALA A 158 -13.65 -6.59 4.13
CA ALA A 158 -15.00 -6.07 4.29
C ALA A 158 -15.67 -6.51 5.60
N THR A 159 -15.32 -7.68 6.14
CA THR A 159 -15.87 -8.18 7.41
C THR A 159 -15.33 -7.39 8.59
N GLN A 160 -14.02 -7.14 8.61
CA GLN A 160 -13.37 -6.31 9.62
C GLN A 160 -13.86 -4.86 9.54
N LEU A 161 -14.02 -4.33 8.33
CA LEU A 161 -14.58 -3.02 8.09
C LEU A 161 -16.02 -2.92 8.62
N ASP A 162 -16.88 -3.88 8.30
CA ASP A 162 -18.27 -3.91 8.76
C ASP A 162 -18.38 -3.95 10.30
N ALA A 163 -17.53 -4.74 10.95
CA ALA A 163 -17.45 -4.81 12.40
C ALA A 163 -16.97 -3.49 13.03
N ALA A 164 -15.90 -2.89 12.48
CA ALA A 164 -15.41 -1.57 12.91
C ALA A 164 -16.48 -0.48 12.74
N VAL A 165 -17.18 -0.45 11.61
CA VAL A 165 -18.31 0.47 11.38
C VAL A 165 -19.40 0.26 12.43
N THR A 166 -19.66 -0.99 12.87
CA THR A 166 -20.72 -1.29 13.84
C THR A 166 -20.34 -0.70 15.19
N ALA A 167 -19.10 -0.93 15.61
CA ALA A 167 -18.56 -0.39 16.85
C ALA A 167 -18.60 1.14 16.86
N LEU A 168 -18.15 1.80 15.79
CA LEU A 168 -18.14 3.26 15.70
C LEU A 168 -19.54 3.86 15.67
N ALA A 169 -20.49 3.24 14.95
CA ALA A 169 -21.87 3.74 14.86
C ALA A 169 -22.61 3.66 16.22
N GLY A 170 -22.28 2.67 17.05
CA GLY A 170 -22.86 2.50 18.39
C GLY A 170 -22.06 3.15 19.52
N ALA A 171 -20.88 3.70 19.25
CA ALA A 171 -19.98 4.20 20.27
C ALA A 171 -20.53 5.48 20.91
N ARG A 172 -20.46 5.54 22.25
CA ARG A 172 -20.76 6.79 23.00
C ARG A 172 -19.69 7.86 22.77
N ARG A 173 -18.42 7.43 22.71
CA ARG A 173 -17.24 8.26 22.50
C ARG A 173 -16.25 7.51 21.61
N ILE A 174 -15.61 8.24 20.72
CA ILE A 174 -14.58 7.74 19.81
C ILE A 174 -13.32 8.57 20.00
N ASP A 175 -12.23 7.93 20.44
CA ASP A 175 -10.92 8.57 20.44
C ASP A 175 -10.10 8.07 19.24
N VAL A 176 -9.41 8.99 18.55
CA VAL A 176 -8.60 8.69 17.39
C VAL A 176 -7.14 9.09 17.65
N TYR A 177 -6.21 8.16 17.45
CA TYR A 177 -4.79 8.33 17.75
C TYR A 177 -3.96 8.27 16.46
N GLY A 178 -3.11 9.27 16.25
CA GLY A 178 -2.18 9.32 15.12
C GLY A 178 -1.17 10.43 15.32
N ILE A 179 0.07 10.21 14.88
CA ILE A 179 1.19 11.18 15.00
C ILE A 179 1.71 11.54 13.60
N GLY A 180 2.18 12.78 13.45
CA GLY A 180 2.75 13.27 12.18
C GLY A 180 1.74 13.21 11.03
N ALA A 181 2.09 12.56 9.92
CA ALA A 181 1.20 12.44 8.77
C ALA A 181 -0.11 11.68 9.09
N SER A 182 -0.06 10.68 9.99
CA SER A 182 -1.25 9.93 10.41
C SER A 182 -2.17 10.74 11.34
N ASN A 183 -1.67 11.79 11.99
CA ASN A 183 -2.51 12.73 12.74
C ASN A 183 -3.46 13.51 11.81
N LEU A 184 -3.03 13.85 10.59
CA LEU A 184 -3.91 14.51 9.61
C LEU A 184 -5.11 13.64 9.26
N VAL A 185 -4.89 12.33 9.14
CA VAL A 185 -5.96 11.36 8.88
C VAL A 185 -6.84 11.16 10.11
N ALA A 186 -6.24 11.15 11.31
CA ALA A 186 -6.99 11.06 12.56
C ALA A 186 -7.95 12.24 12.74
N GLN A 187 -7.48 13.45 12.46
CA GLN A 187 -8.28 14.68 12.50
C GLN A 187 -9.41 14.66 11.48
N ASP A 188 -9.14 14.20 10.26
CA ASP A 188 -10.15 14.06 9.21
C ASP A 188 -11.28 13.11 9.65
N LEU A 189 -10.95 11.92 10.17
CA LEU A 189 -11.94 10.98 10.71
C LEU A 189 -12.76 11.61 11.85
N ALA A 190 -12.09 12.20 12.84
CA ALA A 190 -12.77 12.81 13.98
C ALA A 190 -13.72 13.94 13.54
N GLN A 191 -13.28 14.80 12.62
CA GLN A 191 -14.11 15.87 12.07
C GLN A 191 -15.32 15.33 11.30
N LYS A 192 -15.13 14.28 10.49
CA LYS A 192 -16.22 13.64 9.74
C LYS A 192 -17.28 13.04 10.68
N LEU A 193 -16.86 12.32 11.71
CA LEU A 193 -17.75 11.73 12.70
C LEU A 193 -18.48 12.81 13.53
N LEU A 194 -17.78 13.87 13.91
CA LEU A 194 -18.38 15.02 14.61
C LEU A 194 -19.50 15.67 13.78
N ARG A 195 -19.31 15.80 12.47
CA ARG A 195 -20.31 16.39 11.55
C ARG A 195 -21.60 15.59 11.42
N ILE A 196 -21.58 14.30 11.76
CA ILE A 196 -22.77 13.43 11.78
C ILE A 196 -23.30 13.20 13.21
N GLY A 197 -22.86 14.01 14.18
CA GLY A 197 -23.38 14.01 15.54
C GLY A 197 -22.73 13.03 16.50
N LEU A 198 -21.62 12.37 16.11
CA LEU A 198 -20.89 11.46 17.00
C LEU A 198 -19.82 12.20 17.80
N SER A 199 -19.60 11.80 19.04
CA SER A 199 -18.55 12.38 19.89
C SER A 199 -17.20 11.77 19.55
N ALA A 200 -16.45 12.42 18.65
CA ALA A 200 -15.15 11.95 18.19
C ALA A 200 -14.03 12.98 18.43
N HIS A 201 -12.87 12.53 18.94
CA HIS A 201 -11.73 13.39 19.26
C HIS A 201 -10.43 12.80 18.72
N ALA A 202 -9.65 13.61 17.98
CA ALA A 202 -8.31 13.25 17.57
C ALA A 202 -7.29 13.83 18.56
N HIS A 203 -6.43 12.98 19.12
CA HIS A 203 -5.39 13.39 20.07
C HIS A 203 -4.01 13.35 19.41
N ALA A 204 -3.46 14.53 19.14
CA ALA A 204 -2.12 14.69 18.56
C ALA A 204 -1.00 14.73 19.62
N ASP A 205 -1.35 15.11 20.84
CA ASP A 205 -0.42 15.17 21.98
C ASP A 205 -0.43 13.81 22.70
N PRO A 206 0.72 13.14 22.88
CA PRO A 206 0.79 11.82 23.50
C PRO A 206 0.26 11.78 24.94
N HIS A 207 0.47 12.84 25.72
CA HIS A 207 -0.03 12.91 27.10
C HIS A 207 -1.55 13.04 27.13
N LEU A 208 -2.12 13.85 26.23
CA LEU A 208 -3.58 13.93 26.08
C LEU A 208 -4.17 12.64 25.53
N ALA A 209 -3.50 11.98 24.59
CA ALA A 209 -3.93 10.68 24.07
C ALA A 209 -4.02 9.63 25.18
N MET A 210 -2.97 9.53 26.01
CA MET A 210 -2.98 8.63 27.18
C MET A 210 -4.02 9.02 28.22
N THR A 211 -4.11 10.31 28.56
CA THR A 211 -5.10 10.80 29.53
C THR A 211 -6.55 10.60 29.05
N GLY A 212 -6.77 10.66 27.73
CA GLY A 212 -8.04 10.34 27.10
C GLY A 212 -8.34 8.85 27.15
N ALA A 213 -7.37 8.01 26.77
CA ALA A 213 -7.48 6.56 26.72
C ALA A 213 -7.82 5.95 28.09
N VAL A 214 -7.23 6.47 29.18
CA VAL A 214 -7.55 6.06 30.55
C VAL A 214 -8.98 6.45 30.99
N GLN A 215 -9.78 7.10 30.17
CA GLN A 215 -11.19 7.42 30.48
C GLN A 215 -12.17 6.70 29.57
N LEU A 216 -11.67 5.90 28.62
CA LEU A 216 -12.51 5.02 27.81
C LEU A 216 -13.02 3.85 28.65
N ARG A 217 -14.14 3.29 28.20
CA ARG A 217 -14.83 2.15 28.83
C ARG A 217 -15.60 1.34 27.78
N ALA A 218 -16.18 0.23 28.21
CA ALA A 218 -17.13 -0.53 27.39
C ALA A 218 -18.23 0.37 26.81
N GLY A 219 -18.47 0.23 25.50
CA GLY A 219 -19.37 1.08 24.71
C GLY A 219 -18.73 2.33 24.12
N ASP A 220 -17.45 2.58 24.39
CA ASP A 220 -16.63 3.53 23.64
C ASP A 220 -15.76 2.80 22.60
N ALA A 221 -15.17 3.56 21.67
CA ALA A 221 -14.25 3.03 20.68
C ALA A 221 -12.94 3.84 20.63
N ALA A 222 -11.86 3.17 20.25
CA ALA A 222 -10.57 3.79 19.95
C ALA A 222 -10.08 3.38 18.56
N VAL A 223 -9.66 4.36 17.75
CA VAL A 223 -9.11 4.13 16.41
C VAL A 223 -7.67 4.59 16.39
N ALA A 224 -6.73 3.68 16.17
CA ALA A 224 -5.33 4.00 16.03
C ALA A 224 -4.89 3.95 14.56
N ILE A 225 -4.24 5.01 14.10
CA ILE A 225 -3.75 5.15 12.73
C ILE A 225 -2.22 5.20 12.79
N SER A 226 -1.58 4.11 12.37
CA SER A 226 -0.12 4.01 12.31
C SER A 226 0.30 3.13 11.15
N HIS A 227 0.98 3.74 10.17
CA HIS A 227 1.49 2.99 9.01
C HIS A 227 2.47 1.88 9.45
N SER A 228 3.41 2.21 10.33
CA SER A 228 4.44 1.26 10.80
C SER A 228 3.90 0.23 11.80
N GLY A 229 2.77 0.50 12.45
CA GLY A 229 2.22 -0.33 13.52
C GLY A 229 3.09 -0.40 14.78
N ARG A 230 4.06 0.51 14.92
CA ARG A 230 5.11 0.48 15.97
C ARG A 230 5.32 1.84 16.65
N THR A 231 4.53 2.85 16.29
CA THR A 231 4.64 4.18 16.90
C THR A 231 4.15 4.11 18.34
N VAL A 232 5.06 4.21 19.32
CA VAL A 232 4.77 4.06 20.76
C VAL A 232 3.65 5.00 21.20
N ASP A 233 3.72 6.27 20.82
CA ASP A 233 2.72 7.31 21.14
C ASP A 233 1.31 7.03 20.59
N VAL A 234 1.17 6.06 19.68
CA VAL A 234 -0.12 5.59 19.14
C VAL A 234 -0.49 4.23 19.75
N LEU A 235 0.49 3.37 19.97
CA LEU A 235 0.31 2.01 20.47
C LEU A 235 -0.09 1.99 21.95
N GLU A 236 0.56 2.78 22.80
CA GLU A 236 0.27 2.85 24.23
C GLU A 236 -1.17 3.29 24.54
N PRO A 237 -1.72 4.36 23.92
CA PRO A 237 -3.12 4.73 24.16
C PRO A 237 -4.10 3.71 23.58
N LEU A 238 -3.80 3.08 22.44
CA LEU A 238 -4.63 1.99 21.91
C LEU A 238 -4.68 0.79 22.87
N ARG A 239 -3.52 0.34 23.35
CA ARG A 239 -3.42 -0.71 24.36
C ARG A 239 -4.19 -0.35 25.62
N THR A 240 -4.06 0.89 26.08
CA THR A 240 -4.80 1.35 27.26
C THR A 240 -6.31 1.31 27.01
N ALA A 241 -6.79 1.74 25.85
CA ALA A 241 -8.19 1.65 25.48
C ALA A 241 -8.70 0.21 25.47
N PHE A 242 -7.91 -0.71 24.91
CA PHE A 242 -8.17 -2.15 24.91
C PHE A 242 -8.29 -2.71 26.34
N ASP A 243 -7.33 -2.39 27.22
CA ASP A 243 -7.32 -2.82 28.62
C ASP A 243 -8.51 -2.24 29.42
N ARG A 244 -9.10 -1.12 28.98
CA ARG A 244 -10.34 -0.54 29.55
C ARG A 244 -11.63 -1.10 28.97
N GLY A 245 -11.55 -2.00 27.99
CA GLY A 245 -12.69 -2.66 27.36
C GLY A 245 -13.43 -1.81 26.33
N ALA A 246 -12.82 -0.74 25.81
CA ALA A 246 -13.32 -0.07 24.62
C ALA A 246 -13.04 -0.93 23.37
N THR A 247 -13.89 -0.85 22.36
CA THR A 247 -13.61 -1.54 21.09
C THR A 247 -12.47 -0.84 20.36
N THR A 248 -11.45 -1.59 19.97
CA THR A 248 -10.25 -1.02 19.35
C THR A 248 -10.12 -1.36 17.87
N VAL A 249 -9.79 -0.35 17.06
CA VAL A 249 -9.61 -0.47 15.62
C VAL A 249 -8.22 0.04 15.25
N ALA A 250 -7.46 -0.75 14.48
CA ALA A 250 -6.17 -0.32 13.95
C ALA A 250 -6.23 -0.13 12.43
N VAL A 251 -5.81 1.03 11.95
CA VAL A 251 -5.55 1.31 10.53
C VAL A 251 -4.04 1.30 10.30
N THR A 252 -3.52 0.31 9.59
CA THR A 252 -2.08 0.08 9.49
C THR A 252 -1.62 -0.51 8.15
N GLY A 253 -0.37 -0.23 7.77
CA GLY A 253 0.27 -0.88 6.62
C GLY A 253 1.01 -2.17 6.98
N ARG A 254 0.99 -2.58 8.26
CA ARG A 254 1.67 -3.79 8.76
C ARG A 254 0.68 -4.70 9.49
N PRO A 255 0.04 -5.66 8.79
CA PRO A 255 -0.93 -6.58 9.40
C PRO A 255 -0.30 -7.54 10.42
N ASP A 256 1.04 -7.63 10.45
CA ASP A 256 1.86 -8.38 11.41
C ASP A 256 2.48 -7.48 12.50
N GLY A 257 2.10 -6.19 12.54
CA GLY A 257 2.64 -5.21 13.48
C GLY A 257 2.12 -5.37 14.91
N GLU A 258 2.88 -4.88 15.87
CA GLU A 258 2.55 -4.93 17.31
C GLU A 258 1.18 -4.30 17.63
N ILE A 259 0.80 -3.25 16.89
CA ILE A 259 -0.50 -2.59 17.02
C ILE A 259 -1.70 -3.55 16.91
N THR A 260 -1.55 -4.65 16.16
CA THR A 260 -2.64 -5.62 15.94
C THR A 260 -2.94 -6.47 17.18
N GLN A 261 -2.01 -6.55 18.13
CA GLN A 261 -2.21 -7.28 19.39
C GLN A 261 -3.23 -6.61 20.31
N TYR A 262 -3.50 -5.32 20.07
CA TYR A 262 -4.39 -4.48 20.87
C TYR A 262 -5.57 -3.94 20.06
N ALA A 263 -5.87 -4.56 18.91
CA ALA A 263 -6.94 -4.18 18.00
C ALA A 263 -7.96 -5.32 17.88
N ASP A 264 -9.22 -5.06 18.23
CA ASP A 264 -10.33 -5.98 17.92
C ASP A 264 -10.55 -6.09 16.41
N HIS A 265 -10.33 -4.98 15.69
CA HIS A 265 -10.47 -4.91 14.24
C HIS A 265 -9.24 -4.30 13.58
N VAL A 266 -8.71 -4.98 12.55
CA VAL A 266 -7.52 -4.53 11.81
C VAL A 266 -7.89 -4.22 10.37
N LEU A 267 -7.70 -2.95 9.98
CA LEU A 267 -7.93 -2.44 8.64
C LEU A 267 -6.58 -2.18 7.98
N THR A 268 -6.24 -3.02 7.00
CA THR A 268 -4.92 -2.99 6.38
C THR A 268 -4.91 -2.03 5.20
N THR A 269 -3.92 -1.13 5.16
CA THR A 269 -3.60 -0.29 4.01
C THR A 269 -2.50 -0.91 3.17
N SER A 270 -2.38 -0.53 1.90
CA SER A 270 -1.23 -0.94 1.09
C SER A 270 0.11 -0.56 1.77
N PRO A 271 1.17 -1.38 1.62
CA PRO A 271 2.50 -1.03 2.11
C PRO A 271 2.98 0.30 1.50
N ALA A 272 3.61 1.16 2.30
CA ALA A 272 4.09 2.43 1.76
C ALA A 272 5.22 2.19 0.77
N ARG A 273 5.19 2.97 -0.31
CA ARG A 273 6.29 3.05 -1.27
C ARG A 273 7.11 4.27 -0.96
N GLU A 274 8.39 4.05 -0.68
CA GLU A 274 9.37 5.09 -0.41
C GLU A 274 10.36 5.19 -1.57
N SER A 275 10.69 6.41 -1.98
CA SER A 275 11.76 6.70 -2.92
C SER A 275 12.46 8.00 -2.52
N GLU A 276 13.56 8.34 -3.18
CA GLU A 276 14.40 9.50 -2.84
C GLU A 276 13.61 10.82 -2.77
N LEU A 277 12.65 11.03 -3.67
CA LEU A 277 11.80 12.22 -3.70
C LEU A 277 10.39 12.00 -3.12
N ARG A 278 10.10 10.78 -2.65
CA ARG A 278 8.78 10.44 -2.13
C ARG A 278 8.90 9.79 -0.75
N PRO A 279 8.65 10.58 0.31
CA PRO A 279 8.49 10.04 1.64
C PRO A 279 7.35 9.02 1.68
N ALA A 280 7.55 7.89 2.37
CA ALA A 280 6.53 6.88 2.64
C ALA A 280 5.22 7.47 3.20
N ALA A 281 5.33 8.60 3.90
CA ALA A 281 4.22 9.35 4.48
C ALA A 281 3.19 9.85 3.45
N MET A 282 3.55 10.02 2.17
CA MET A 282 2.60 10.47 1.14
C MET A 282 1.61 9.35 0.77
N SER A 283 2.12 8.23 0.27
CA SER A 283 1.31 7.10 -0.20
C SER A 283 0.54 6.42 0.95
N SER A 284 1.18 6.27 2.11
CA SER A 284 0.50 5.73 3.30
C SER A 284 -0.68 6.60 3.75
N ARG A 285 -0.54 7.93 3.71
CA ARG A 285 -1.62 8.85 4.09
C ARG A 285 -2.80 8.73 3.14
N THR A 286 -2.58 8.67 1.82
CA THR A 286 -3.67 8.49 0.84
C THR A 286 -4.42 7.18 1.07
N SER A 287 -3.70 6.08 1.32
CA SER A 287 -4.33 4.80 1.65
C SER A 287 -5.15 4.86 2.93
N GLN A 288 -4.65 5.51 3.97
CA GLN A 288 -5.36 5.67 5.24
C GLN A 288 -6.62 6.52 5.08
N LEU A 289 -6.60 7.57 4.24
CA LEU A 289 -7.77 8.40 3.95
C LEU A 289 -8.88 7.59 3.26
N LEU A 290 -8.55 6.69 2.33
CA LEU A 290 -9.53 5.80 1.72
C LEU A 290 -10.24 4.93 2.76
N VAL A 291 -9.47 4.33 3.69
CA VAL A 291 -10.06 3.50 4.76
C VAL A 291 -10.95 4.33 5.68
N VAL A 292 -10.53 5.55 6.02
CA VAL A 292 -11.34 6.49 6.81
C VAL A 292 -12.63 6.91 6.09
N ASP A 293 -12.58 7.11 4.77
CA ASP A 293 -13.78 7.37 3.96
C ASP A 293 -14.75 6.20 3.98
N CYS A 294 -14.24 4.96 3.83
CA CYS A 294 -15.06 3.76 3.94
C CYS A 294 -15.71 3.63 5.32
N LEU A 295 -14.95 3.87 6.41
CA LEU A 295 -15.47 3.89 7.76
C LEU A 295 -16.57 4.94 7.92
N PHE A 296 -16.30 6.17 7.51
CA PHE A 296 -17.25 7.27 7.64
C PHE A 296 -18.54 7.00 6.88
N ILE A 297 -18.45 6.59 5.61
CA ILE A 297 -19.64 6.29 4.79
C ILE A 297 -20.45 5.15 5.40
N GLY A 298 -19.79 4.07 5.85
CA GLY A 298 -20.47 2.97 6.53
C GLY A 298 -21.19 3.43 7.81
N VAL A 299 -20.53 4.28 8.61
CA VAL A 299 -21.12 4.80 9.86
C VAL A 299 -22.32 5.68 9.53
N ALA A 300 -22.16 6.63 8.61
CA ALA A 300 -23.23 7.53 8.19
C ALA A 300 -24.43 6.79 7.58
N GLN A 301 -24.22 5.69 6.88
CA GLN A 301 -25.32 4.84 6.39
C GLN A 301 -26.10 4.19 7.53
N ARG A 302 -25.42 3.70 8.56
CA ARG A 302 -26.07 3.05 9.72
C ARG A 302 -26.74 4.02 10.67
N THR A 303 -26.22 5.24 10.75
CA THR A 303 -26.76 6.31 11.60
C THR A 303 -27.58 7.32 10.81
N HIS A 304 -28.00 6.98 9.57
CA HIS A 304 -28.61 7.90 8.60
C HIS A 304 -29.67 8.83 9.21
N ASP A 305 -30.59 8.27 9.99
CA ASP A 305 -31.71 9.01 10.58
C ASP A 305 -31.25 10.12 11.56
N THR A 306 -30.10 9.93 12.20
CA THR A 306 -29.47 10.93 13.07
C THR A 306 -28.39 11.76 12.35
N ALA A 307 -27.71 11.17 11.37
CA ALA A 307 -26.58 11.79 10.66
C ALA A 307 -27.03 12.88 9.68
N ALA A 308 -28.10 12.62 8.91
CA ALA A 308 -28.64 13.57 7.94
C ALA A 308 -29.05 14.92 8.58
N PRO A 309 -29.84 14.96 9.68
CA PRO A 309 -30.16 16.23 10.33
C PRO A 309 -28.94 16.89 10.99
N ALA A 310 -28.00 16.13 11.56
CA ALA A 310 -26.77 16.69 12.14
C ALA A 310 -25.89 17.40 11.10
N LEU A 311 -25.78 16.81 9.90
CA LEU A 311 -25.06 17.41 8.78
C LEU A 311 -25.72 18.72 8.31
N ALA A 312 -27.04 18.73 8.17
CA ALA A 312 -27.80 19.93 7.79
C ALA A 312 -27.61 21.04 8.83
N ALA A 313 -27.80 20.73 10.12
CA ALA A 313 -27.63 21.69 11.21
C ALA A 313 -26.21 22.28 11.26
N SER A 314 -25.19 21.44 11.07
CA SER A 314 -23.78 21.89 11.03
C SER A 314 -23.50 22.80 9.83
N TYR A 315 -24.08 22.51 8.67
CA TYR A 315 -23.96 23.33 7.47
C TYR A 315 -24.64 24.70 7.64
N GLU A 316 -25.90 24.70 8.11
CA GLU A 316 -26.65 25.92 8.38
C GLU A 316 -25.96 26.83 9.40
N ALA A 317 -25.44 26.25 10.49
CA ALA A 317 -24.71 26.99 11.52
C ALA A 317 -23.44 27.67 10.98
N LEU A 318 -22.86 27.18 9.88
CA LEU A 318 -21.65 27.74 9.26
C LEU A 318 -21.93 28.54 7.98
N ALA A 319 -23.16 28.52 7.47
CA ALA A 319 -23.53 29.18 6.21
C ALA A 319 -23.22 30.69 6.23
N HIS A 320 -23.45 31.37 7.35
CA HIS A 320 -23.18 32.80 7.51
C HIS A 320 -21.68 33.15 7.44
N ARG A 321 -20.77 32.21 7.70
CA ARG A 321 -19.32 32.44 7.60
C ARG A 321 -18.80 32.40 6.18
N HIS A 322 -19.56 31.87 5.23
CA HIS A 322 -19.18 31.77 3.82
C HIS A 322 -19.67 32.95 2.98
N ASN A 323 -20.42 33.89 3.55
CA ASN A 323 -20.94 35.05 2.84
C ASN A 323 -20.27 36.34 3.39
N PRO A 324 -19.28 36.92 2.69
CA PRO A 324 -18.46 38.04 3.20
C PRO A 324 -19.16 39.41 3.11
N ARG A 325 -20.47 39.47 3.30
CA ARG A 325 -21.23 40.74 3.34
C ARG A 325 -22.15 40.78 4.55
N GLY A 326 -21.54 41.09 5.68
CA GLY A 326 -22.11 41.73 6.85
C GLY A 326 -21.12 42.79 7.32
#